data_AF-A0A7J7XHP4-F1
#
_entry.id   AF-A0A7J7XHP4-F1
#
_cell.length_a   1.000
_cell.length_b   1.000
_cell.length_c   1.000
_cell.angle_alpha   90.00
_cell.angle_beta   90.00
_cell.angle_gamma   90.00
#
_symmetry.space_group_name_H-M   'P 1'
#
loop_
_entity.id
_entity.type
_entity.pdbx_description
1 polymer ?
#
loop_
_entity_poly.entity_id
_entity_poly.type
_entity_poly.pdbx_seq_one_letter_code
_entity_poly.pdbx_strand_id
1 'polypeptide(L)'
;MQSLAWHGQGDARVRREPFPRPPGASPQQGLPDPGPRGLYREARLLFLHGLLQELPAPQRALCFLQRLHRGLGQQEALGDTQWEARLRLPASELWSPFHADIFRSFSWSVNICGRKKWFFFPPGQEEALRDCHGGLPYDVTAPEFLDSHLHPVLEVTQEAGEMVFVPSGWHHQVHNLEDTISINHNWVNGCNLANMWHFLQQELCAVQQEVSEWRDTMPDWHHHCQVIMKSCSGINFEEFYQFLKVIAERRLLLVKKIGPGELQCSEDFGLGLQHTIFDISRIAEVLASVVVNPDFQRVDTSRFLPQPEDLLQQLQEALATTEPL
;
A
#
# COMPACT_ATOMS: atom_id res chain seq x y z
N MET A 1 -25.80 10.88 -33.90
CA MET A 1 -25.29 12.26 -34.04
C MET A 1 -24.90 12.73 -32.64
N GLN A 2 -23.69 13.15 -32.28
CA GLN A 2 -22.40 13.28 -32.93
C GLN A 2 -21.32 13.18 -31.82
N SER A 3 -20.19 12.58 -32.19
CA SER A 3 -18.92 12.51 -31.47
C SER A 3 -18.25 13.89 -31.39
N LEU A 4 -17.48 14.15 -30.33
CA LEU A 4 -16.40 15.13 -30.35
C LEU A 4 -15.13 14.53 -29.74
N ALA A 5 -14.26 14.09 -30.64
CA ALA A 5 -12.85 13.78 -30.40
C ALA A 5 -12.05 15.07 -30.24
N TRP A 6 -10.97 15.03 -29.45
CA TRP A 6 -9.94 16.06 -29.44
C TRP A 6 -8.62 15.46 -29.91
N HIS A 7 -8.14 15.93 -31.06
CA HIS A 7 -6.77 15.75 -31.54
C HIS A 7 -5.97 17.02 -31.26
N GLY A 8 -4.72 16.86 -30.82
CA GLY A 8 -3.78 17.96 -30.69
C GLY A 8 -2.35 17.49 -30.85
N GLN A 9 -1.85 17.51 -32.10
CA GLN A 9 -0.43 17.67 -32.40
C GLN A 9 -0.15 19.19 -32.49
N GLY A 10 0.91 19.65 -31.84
CA GLY A 10 1.37 21.04 -31.93
C GLY A 10 2.72 21.24 -31.25
N ASP A 11 3.77 21.21 -32.06
CA ASP A 11 5.15 21.56 -31.71
C ASP A 11 5.29 23.08 -31.63
N ALA A 12 5.84 23.63 -30.54
CA ALA A 12 6.22 25.04 -30.47
C ALA A 12 7.33 25.29 -29.43
N ARG A 13 8.54 25.54 -29.93
CA ARG A 13 9.74 25.98 -29.20
C ARG A 13 9.50 27.31 -28.49
N VAL A 14 9.84 27.39 -27.20
CA VAL A 14 9.86 28.65 -26.43
C VAL A 14 11.24 29.29 -26.50
N ARG A 15 11.31 30.51 -27.06
CA ARG A 15 12.48 31.41 -26.98
C ARG A 15 12.57 32.01 -25.57
N ARG A 16 13.79 32.14 -25.03
CA ARG A 16 14.09 32.87 -23.79
C ARG A 16 14.38 34.33 -24.11
N GLU A 17 13.68 35.25 -23.46
CA GLU A 17 14.08 36.66 -23.32
C GLU A 17 14.28 36.99 -21.83
N PRO A 18 15.28 37.82 -21.45
CA PRO A 18 15.53 38.18 -20.07
C PRO A 18 14.71 39.40 -19.61
N PHE A 19 14.22 39.36 -18.37
CA PHE A 19 13.46 40.44 -17.74
C PHE A 19 14.29 41.72 -17.48
N PRO A 20 13.71 42.92 -17.61
CA PRO A 20 14.40 44.18 -17.31
C PRO A 20 14.44 44.48 -15.80
N ARG A 21 15.51 45.14 -15.34
CA ARG A 21 15.60 45.68 -13.96
C ARG A 21 14.83 47.01 -13.85
N PRO A 22 14.12 47.28 -12.75
CA PRO A 22 13.49 48.57 -12.52
C PRO A 22 14.51 49.65 -12.10
N PRO A 23 14.28 50.93 -12.44
CA PRO A 23 15.15 52.05 -12.08
C PRO A 23 14.79 52.61 -10.70
N GLY A 24 15.82 53.00 -9.92
CA GLY A 24 15.66 53.77 -8.69
C GLY A 24 16.24 53.08 -7.46
N ALA A 25 17.57 53.07 -7.34
CA ALA A 25 18.25 52.84 -6.07
C ALA A 25 19.04 54.09 -5.69
N SER A 26 18.84 54.59 -4.48
CA SER A 26 19.80 55.42 -3.74
C SER A 26 19.57 55.24 -2.23
N PRO A 27 20.62 55.42 -1.40
CA PRO A 27 20.84 54.60 -0.20
C PRO A 27 20.61 55.34 1.13
N GLN A 28 20.56 54.56 2.22
CA GLN A 28 20.50 54.94 3.66
C GLN A 28 19.10 55.33 4.18
N GLN A 29 18.64 55.00 5.39
CA GLN A 29 19.29 54.80 6.70
C GLN A 29 18.29 54.10 7.68
N GLY A 30 18.81 53.23 8.56
CA GLY A 30 18.32 52.78 9.88
C GLY A 30 16.83 52.56 10.21
N LEU A 31 16.41 51.29 10.42
CA LEU A 31 15.27 50.88 11.25
C LEU A 31 15.59 49.54 11.98
N PRO A 32 14.95 49.26 13.14
CA PRO A 32 15.48 48.34 14.15
C PRO A 32 15.22 46.86 13.85
N ASP A 33 16.06 46.02 14.43
CA ASP A 33 16.06 44.55 14.40
C ASP A 33 14.71 43.94 14.84
N PRO A 34 13.99 43.20 13.98
CA PRO A 34 12.94 42.29 14.39
C PRO A 34 13.54 40.88 14.52
N GLY A 35 13.60 40.39 15.76
CA GLY A 35 14.18 39.09 16.12
C GLY A 35 13.61 37.87 15.38
N PRO A 36 14.18 36.67 15.64
CA PRO A 36 14.06 35.50 14.78
C PRO A 36 12.71 34.79 14.97
N ARG A 37 11.62 35.35 14.43
CA ARG A 37 10.32 34.67 14.34
C ARG A 37 9.63 34.84 12.97
N GLY A 38 10.39 35.13 11.92
CA GLY A 38 9.85 35.37 10.57
C GLY A 38 10.44 34.54 9.44
N LEU A 39 11.28 33.52 9.73
CA LEU A 39 12.04 32.78 8.70
C LEU A 39 11.71 31.28 8.58
N TYR A 40 10.67 30.80 9.27
CA TYR A 40 10.36 29.36 9.38
C TYR A 40 9.07 28.91 8.67
N ARG A 41 8.51 29.71 7.77
CA ARG A 41 7.40 29.26 6.90
C ARG A 41 7.78 29.03 5.44
N GLU A 42 8.78 29.74 4.91
CA GLU A 42 9.22 29.55 3.52
C GLU A 42 10.30 28.47 3.37
N ALA A 43 11.09 28.19 4.41
CA ALA A 43 12.12 27.16 4.38
C ALA A 43 11.57 25.70 4.37
N ARG A 44 10.34 25.46 4.88
CA ARG A 44 9.75 24.10 4.94
C ARG A 44 9.12 23.64 3.62
N LEU A 45 8.59 24.55 2.80
CA LEU A 45 8.14 24.24 1.44
C LEU A 45 9.32 24.15 0.46
N LEU A 46 10.36 24.96 0.67
CA LEU A 46 11.60 24.87 -0.12
C LEU A 46 12.43 23.62 0.18
N PHE A 47 12.32 23.00 1.36
CA PHE A 47 13.03 21.75 1.64
C PHE A 47 12.37 20.53 0.99
N LEU A 48 11.04 20.47 0.89
CA LEU A 48 10.34 19.44 0.10
C LEU A 48 10.43 19.70 -1.40
N HIS A 49 10.28 20.96 -1.83
CA HIS A 49 10.50 21.33 -3.22
C HIS A 49 11.96 21.09 -3.62
N GLY A 50 12.90 21.34 -2.71
CA GLY A 50 14.33 21.09 -2.83
C GLY A 50 14.67 19.60 -2.82
N LEU A 51 14.10 18.77 -1.93
CA LEU A 51 14.30 17.32 -1.98
C LEU A 51 13.75 16.72 -3.29
N LEU A 52 12.64 17.28 -3.80
CA LEU A 52 12.02 16.89 -5.07
C LEU A 52 12.68 17.52 -6.32
N GLN A 53 13.45 18.62 -6.18
CA GLN A 53 14.19 19.29 -7.26
C GLN A 53 15.66 18.87 -7.33
N GLU A 54 16.30 18.61 -6.18
CA GLU A 54 17.66 18.06 -6.02
C GLU A 54 17.71 16.56 -6.31
N LEU A 55 16.57 15.85 -6.28
CA LEU A 55 16.38 14.57 -6.99
C LEU A 55 15.99 14.91 -8.42
N PRO A 56 16.94 15.04 -9.37
CA PRO A 56 16.61 15.76 -10.58
C PRO A 56 15.78 14.82 -11.47
N ALA A 57 14.58 15.25 -11.84
CA ALA A 57 13.50 14.47 -12.44
C ALA A 57 12.75 13.52 -11.46
N PRO A 58 11.40 13.51 -11.47
CA PRO A 58 10.56 12.53 -10.77
C PRO A 58 11.01 11.08 -10.97
N GLN A 59 11.67 10.80 -12.09
CA GLN A 59 12.28 9.51 -12.41
C GLN A 59 13.43 9.11 -11.48
N ARG A 60 14.20 10.03 -10.90
CA ARG A 60 15.29 9.69 -9.96
C ARG A 60 14.81 9.42 -8.54
N ALA A 61 13.80 10.15 -8.06
CA ALA A 61 13.10 9.82 -6.82
C ALA A 61 12.38 8.46 -6.95
N LEU A 62 11.66 8.26 -8.06
CA LEU A 62 11.04 6.98 -8.41
C LEU A 62 12.10 5.89 -8.58
N CYS A 63 13.23 6.13 -9.24
CA CYS A 63 14.31 5.15 -9.36
C CYS A 63 14.99 4.87 -8.01
N PHE A 64 15.15 5.84 -7.13
CA PHE A 64 15.67 5.63 -5.79
C PHE A 64 14.71 4.78 -4.97
N LEU A 65 13.41 5.10 -4.97
CA LEU A 65 12.37 4.31 -4.29
C LEU A 65 12.22 2.92 -4.92
N GLN A 66 12.27 2.80 -6.24
CA GLN A 66 12.28 1.51 -6.94
C GLN A 66 13.58 0.73 -6.73
N ARG A 67 14.72 1.40 -6.50
CA ARG A 67 16.01 0.77 -6.15
C ARG A 67 16.05 0.40 -4.68
N LEU A 68 15.38 1.15 -3.81
CA LEU A 68 15.17 0.80 -2.41
C LEU A 68 14.23 -0.41 -2.33
N HIS A 69 13.09 -0.37 -3.01
CA HIS A 69 12.18 -1.49 -3.18
C HIS A 69 12.91 -2.73 -3.74
N ARG A 70 13.63 -2.59 -4.86
CA ARG A 70 14.45 -3.69 -5.42
C ARG A 70 15.59 -4.13 -4.50
N GLY A 71 16.29 -3.20 -3.84
CA GLY A 71 17.43 -3.46 -2.96
C GLY A 71 17.04 -4.11 -1.63
N LEU A 72 15.78 -3.94 -1.20
CA LEU A 72 15.16 -4.67 -0.11
C LEU A 72 14.61 -6.05 -0.54
N GLY A 73 14.90 -6.50 -1.77
CA GLY A 73 14.42 -7.78 -2.30
C GLY A 73 12.97 -7.77 -2.78
N GLN A 74 12.31 -6.60 -2.89
CA GLN A 74 10.87 -6.50 -3.17
C GLN A 74 10.54 -6.58 -4.68
N GLN A 75 11.36 -7.24 -5.51
CA GLN A 75 10.92 -7.61 -6.88
C GLN A 75 9.70 -8.56 -6.87
N GLU A 76 9.41 -9.12 -5.68
CA GLU A 76 8.39 -10.12 -5.36
C GLU A 76 7.00 -9.55 -5.02
N ALA A 77 6.83 -8.21 -5.00
CA ALA A 77 5.53 -7.62 -4.73
C ALA A 77 4.53 -8.00 -5.84
N LEU A 78 3.41 -8.60 -5.45
CA LEU A 78 2.34 -8.97 -6.38
C LEU A 78 1.50 -7.76 -6.78
N GLY A 79 1.41 -6.75 -5.91
CA GLY A 79 0.92 -5.43 -6.31
C GLY A 79 1.43 -4.31 -5.42
N ASP A 80 1.68 -3.15 -6.03
CA ASP A 80 2.02 -1.90 -5.36
C ASP A 80 0.74 -1.30 -4.78
N THR A 81 0.53 -1.47 -3.48
CA THR A 81 -0.54 -0.77 -2.76
C THR A 81 0.03 0.53 -2.21
N GLN A 82 -0.18 1.61 -2.96
CA GLN A 82 0.03 3.02 -2.60
C GLN A 82 1.35 3.41 -1.91
N TRP A 83 2.11 4.27 -2.58
CA TRP A 83 3.20 5.02 -1.97
C TRP A 83 2.62 6.21 -1.20
N GLU A 84 2.77 6.23 0.13
CA GLU A 84 2.40 7.40 0.94
C GLU A 84 3.65 8.06 1.54
N ALA A 85 4.00 9.23 1.01
CA ALA A 85 4.87 10.17 1.70
C ALA A 85 4.00 11.00 2.66
N ARG A 86 4.00 10.66 3.95
CA ARG A 86 3.13 11.32 4.93
C ARG A 86 3.89 12.38 5.71
N LEU A 87 3.65 13.64 5.34
CA LEU A 87 4.13 14.81 6.07
C LEU A 87 3.16 15.09 7.24
N ARG A 88 3.61 14.95 8.49
CA ARG A 88 2.79 15.26 9.69
C ARG A 88 3.50 16.31 10.56
N LEU A 89 2.79 17.36 10.97
CA LEU A 89 3.29 18.51 11.76
C LEU A 89 2.22 18.90 12.84
N PRO A 90 2.56 19.48 14.02
CA PRO A 90 3.57 19.13 15.02
C PRO A 90 3.01 18.30 16.21
N ALA A 91 3.94 17.83 17.05
CA ALA A 91 3.96 16.62 17.90
C ALA A 91 2.90 16.34 18.99
N SER A 92 1.88 17.17 19.29
CA SER A 92 1.08 16.93 20.52
C SER A 92 -0.08 15.93 20.40
N GLU A 93 -0.49 15.52 19.20
CA GLU A 93 -1.66 14.61 19.02
C GLU A 93 -1.52 13.60 17.85
N LEU A 94 -0.32 13.44 17.26
CA LEU A 94 -0.14 12.67 16.04
C LEU A 94 0.39 11.27 16.33
N TRP A 95 -0.51 10.33 16.56
CA TRP A 95 -0.20 8.90 16.66
C TRP A 95 -1.13 8.08 15.75
N SER A 96 -0.72 6.87 15.41
CA SER A 96 -1.54 5.88 14.70
C SER A 96 -2.13 4.92 15.73
N PRO A 97 -3.47 4.77 15.79
CA PRO A 97 -4.16 3.84 16.68
C PRO A 97 -3.65 2.40 16.56
N PHE A 98 -3.98 1.57 17.53
CA PHE A 98 -3.67 0.15 17.44
C PHE A 98 -4.44 -0.50 16.28
N HIS A 99 -3.71 -1.03 15.30
CA HIS A 99 -4.27 -1.64 14.10
C HIS A 99 -3.26 -2.61 13.47
N ALA A 100 -3.72 -3.47 12.58
CA ALA A 100 -2.86 -4.06 11.57
C ALA A 100 -3.11 -3.36 10.24
N ASP A 101 -2.12 -3.37 9.35
CA ASP A 101 -2.25 -2.77 8.03
C ASP A 101 -3.41 -3.39 7.22
N ILE A 102 -4.07 -2.55 6.41
CA ILE A 102 -5.12 -2.98 5.48
C ILE A 102 -4.59 -4.11 4.58
N PHE A 103 -5.48 -5.03 4.20
CA PHE A 103 -5.16 -6.26 3.46
C PHE A 103 -4.25 -7.24 4.20
N ARG A 104 -3.94 -6.99 5.49
CA ARG A 104 -2.87 -7.70 6.20
C ARG A 104 -1.57 -7.65 5.40
N SER A 105 -1.33 -6.49 4.76
CA SER A 105 -0.14 -6.25 3.96
C SER A 105 1.12 -6.31 4.81
N PHE A 106 2.26 -6.53 4.15
CA PHE A 106 3.54 -6.15 4.70
C PHE A 106 3.67 -4.64 4.60
N SER A 107 4.44 -4.03 5.49
CA SER A 107 4.82 -2.63 5.32
C SER A 107 6.24 -2.34 5.79
N TRP A 108 6.78 -1.23 5.33
CA TRP A 108 7.97 -0.64 5.93
C TRP A 108 7.79 0.86 6.10
N SER A 109 8.49 1.42 7.09
CA SER A 109 8.54 2.86 7.34
C SER A 109 10.00 3.30 7.49
N VAL A 110 10.45 4.20 6.63
CA VAL A 110 11.74 4.89 6.78
C VAL A 110 11.49 6.25 7.40
N ASN A 111 12.13 6.49 8.54
CA ASN A 111 12.03 7.75 9.24
C ASN A 111 13.05 8.75 8.69
N ILE A 112 12.61 9.87 8.15
CA ILE A 112 13.49 10.89 7.53
C ILE A 112 13.99 11.86 8.59
N CYS A 113 13.11 12.29 9.50
CA CYS A 113 13.47 13.11 10.65
C CYS A 113 12.45 12.92 11.79
N GLY A 114 12.80 13.33 13.00
CA GLY A 114 12.00 13.10 14.20
C GLY A 114 12.18 11.70 14.75
N ARG A 115 11.29 11.27 15.65
CA ARG A 115 11.39 10.02 16.40
C ARG A 115 10.02 9.39 16.58
N LYS A 116 9.95 8.06 16.45
CA LYS A 116 8.71 7.31 16.63
C LYS A 116 8.86 6.23 17.68
N LYS A 117 7.84 6.01 18.50
CA LYS A 117 7.72 4.84 19.37
C LYS A 117 6.69 3.88 18.78
N TRP A 118 7.10 2.65 18.54
CA TRP A 118 6.28 1.57 18.02
C TRP A 118 6.00 0.54 19.12
N PHE A 119 4.78 0.03 19.14
CA PHE A 119 4.34 -1.08 19.97
C PHE A 119 3.85 -2.19 19.04
N PHE A 120 4.38 -3.40 19.16
CA PHE A 120 4.10 -4.51 18.26
C PHE A 120 3.52 -5.73 18.98
N PHE A 121 2.51 -6.31 18.35
CA PHE A 121 1.83 -7.53 18.78
C PHE A 121 1.79 -8.51 17.60
N PRO A 122 2.33 -9.73 17.76
CA PRO A 122 2.25 -10.73 16.71
C PRO A 122 0.81 -11.17 16.48
N PRO A 123 0.46 -11.64 15.26
CA PRO A 123 -0.89 -12.09 14.93
C PRO A 123 -1.43 -13.10 15.94
N GLY A 124 -2.68 -12.91 16.36
CA GLY A 124 -3.37 -13.73 17.35
C GLY A 124 -3.22 -13.25 18.80
N GLN A 125 -2.26 -12.37 19.12
CA GLN A 125 -2.17 -11.80 20.47
C GLN A 125 -3.15 -10.65 20.70
N GLU A 126 -3.55 -9.96 19.64
CA GLU A 126 -4.60 -8.94 19.70
C GLU A 126 -5.94 -9.49 20.21
N GLU A 127 -6.18 -10.79 20.04
CA GLU A 127 -7.44 -11.44 20.47
C GLU A 127 -7.63 -11.34 21.98
N ALA A 128 -6.54 -11.35 22.75
CA ALA A 128 -6.59 -11.17 24.20
C ALA A 128 -6.93 -9.74 24.62
N LEU A 129 -6.79 -8.77 23.70
CA LEU A 129 -7.09 -7.36 23.93
C LEU A 129 -8.53 -6.98 23.52
N ARG A 130 -9.29 -7.90 22.93
CA ARG A 130 -10.67 -7.62 22.51
C ARG A 130 -11.59 -7.37 23.70
N ASP A 131 -12.47 -6.38 23.54
CA ASP A 131 -13.55 -6.15 24.48
C ASP A 131 -14.69 -7.18 24.31
N CYS A 132 -15.73 -7.09 25.15
CA CYS A 132 -16.88 -7.98 25.10
C CYS A 132 -17.73 -7.85 23.83
N HIS A 133 -17.50 -6.82 23.03
CA HIS A 133 -18.13 -6.58 21.73
C HIS A 133 -17.22 -7.02 20.56
N GLY A 134 -16.03 -7.55 20.86
CA GLY A 134 -15.04 -7.96 19.87
C GLY A 134 -14.20 -6.79 19.31
N GLY A 135 -14.35 -5.58 19.83
CA GLY A 135 -13.58 -4.41 19.45
C GLY A 135 -12.14 -4.48 19.96
N LEU A 136 -11.18 -4.05 19.15
CA LEU A 136 -9.80 -3.88 19.58
C LEU A 136 -9.63 -2.51 20.27
N PRO A 137 -8.69 -2.39 21.22
CA PRO A 137 -8.45 -1.13 21.91
C PRO A 137 -7.97 -0.09 20.92
N TYR A 138 -8.40 1.16 21.12
CA TYR A 138 -7.89 2.27 20.33
C TYR A 138 -6.45 2.61 20.71
N ASP A 139 -6.16 2.64 22.02
CA ASP A 139 -4.86 2.92 22.61
C ASP A 139 -4.41 1.77 23.53
N VAL A 140 -3.41 1.00 23.12
CA VAL A 140 -2.83 -0.09 23.94
C VAL A 140 -1.99 0.41 25.12
N THR A 141 -1.74 1.72 25.21
CA THR A 141 -1.03 2.35 26.32
C THR A 141 -1.97 3.00 27.34
N ALA A 142 -3.29 2.91 27.12
CA ALA A 142 -4.27 3.44 28.06
C ALA A 142 -4.18 2.73 29.42
N PRO A 143 -4.48 3.43 30.55
CA PRO A 143 -4.30 2.88 31.89
C PRO A 143 -4.99 1.55 32.17
N GLU A 144 -6.14 1.31 31.53
CA GLU A 144 -6.89 0.06 31.62
C GLU A 144 -6.14 -1.17 31.09
N PHE A 145 -5.14 -0.98 30.24
CA PHE A 145 -4.29 -2.05 29.70
C PHE A 145 -2.92 -2.15 30.40
N LEU A 146 -2.53 -1.16 31.20
CA LEU A 146 -1.21 -1.15 31.88
C LEU A 146 -1.08 -2.23 32.96
N ASP A 147 -2.18 -2.59 33.62
CA ASP A 147 -2.22 -3.64 34.65
C ASP A 147 -2.52 -5.04 34.07
N SER A 148 -2.77 -5.13 32.76
CA SER A 148 -2.98 -6.41 32.09
C SER A 148 -1.63 -7.11 31.91
N HIS A 149 -1.59 -8.45 32.03
CA HIS A 149 -0.42 -9.25 31.63
C HIS A 149 -0.18 -9.25 30.11
N LEU A 150 -0.90 -8.42 29.35
CA LEU A 150 -0.93 -8.36 27.91
C LEU A 150 -0.13 -7.15 27.45
N HIS A 151 1.19 -7.29 27.49
CA HIS A 151 2.12 -6.26 27.05
C HIS A 151 2.50 -6.45 25.58
N PRO A 152 2.87 -5.37 24.87
CA PRO A 152 3.49 -5.49 23.55
C PRO A 152 4.69 -6.43 23.63
N VAL A 153 4.80 -7.35 22.66
CA VAL A 153 5.95 -8.27 22.59
C VAL A 153 7.23 -7.50 22.26
N LEU A 154 7.09 -6.42 21.50
CA LEU A 154 8.20 -5.59 21.08
C LEU A 154 7.84 -4.11 21.14
N GLU A 155 8.65 -3.34 21.85
CA GLU A 155 8.64 -1.87 21.83
C GLU A 155 9.91 -1.36 21.16
N VAL A 156 9.77 -0.49 20.15
CA VAL A 156 10.90 0.06 19.39
C VAL A 156 10.81 1.57 19.34
N THR A 157 11.91 2.25 19.66
CA THR A 157 12.05 3.67 19.29
C THR A 157 12.84 3.74 18.00
N GLN A 158 12.19 4.24 16.95
CA GLN A 158 12.77 4.48 15.63
C GLN A 158 13.31 5.91 15.55
N GLU A 159 14.61 6.03 15.38
CA GLU A 159 15.34 7.28 15.22
C GLU A 159 15.34 7.76 13.75
N ALA A 160 15.82 8.98 13.50
CA ALA A 160 15.95 9.50 12.13
C ALA A 160 17.00 8.70 11.32
N GLY A 161 16.67 8.39 10.07
CA GLY A 161 17.47 7.56 9.17
C GLY A 161 17.21 6.05 9.30
N GLU A 162 16.47 5.60 10.32
CA GLU A 162 16.18 4.19 10.54
C GLU A 162 14.95 3.70 9.77
N MET A 163 14.93 2.40 9.47
CA MET A 163 13.82 1.71 8.82
C MET A 163 13.23 0.67 9.76
N VAL A 164 11.91 0.63 9.84
CA VAL A 164 11.15 -0.44 10.49
C VAL A 164 10.40 -1.23 9.42
N PHE A 165 10.49 -2.56 9.48
CA PHE A 165 9.68 -3.48 8.69
C PHE A 165 8.57 -4.07 9.58
N VAL A 166 7.34 -4.08 9.07
CA VAL A 166 6.17 -4.64 9.74
C VAL A 166 5.74 -5.90 8.99
N PRO A 167 5.81 -7.09 9.62
CA PRO A 167 5.37 -8.31 8.98
C PRO A 167 3.84 -8.35 8.81
N SER A 168 3.36 -9.07 7.80
CA SER A 168 1.94 -9.26 7.51
C SER A 168 1.12 -9.63 8.75
N GLY A 169 0.07 -8.85 9.02
CA GLY A 169 -0.90 -9.13 10.08
C GLY A 169 -0.47 -8.72 11.49
N TRP A 170 0.72 -8.15 11.67
CA TRP A 170 1.16 -7.66 12.97
C TRP A 170 0.38 -6.42 13.36
N HIS A 171 -0.29 -6.49 14.52
CA HIS A 171 -0.95 -5.32 15.08
C HIS A 171 0.09 -4.43 15.74
N HIS A 172 -0.06 -3.12 15.53
CA HIS A 172 0.89 -2.15 16.00
C HIS A 172 0.25 -0.79 16.25
N GLN A 173 0.91 -0.02 17.12
CA GLN A 173 0.56 1.34 17.47
C GLN A 173 1.82 2.21 17.38
N VAL A 174 1.67 3.45 16.88
CA VAL A 174 2.83 4.31 16.60
C VAL A 174 2.63 5.71 17.14
N HIS A 175 3.50 6.14 18.05
CA HIS A 175 3.51 7.47 18.63
C HIS A 175 4.67 8.28 18.04
N ASN A 176 4.41 9.48 17.53
CA ASN A 176 5.50 10.40 17.17
C ASN A 176 5.97 11.13 18.44
N LEU A 177 7.22 10.92 18.84
CA LEU A 177 7.81 11.56 20.02
C LEU A 177 8.31 12.98 19.72
N GLU A 178 8.55 13.28 18.43
CA GLU A 178 9.02 14.57 17.92
C GLU A 178 8.32 14.90 16.59
N ASP A 179 8.53 16.12 16.08
CA ASP A 179 8.11 16.50 14.73
C ASP A 179 8.73 15.54 13.69
N THR A 180 7.89 14.71 13.07
CA THR A 180 8.33 13.51 12.35
C THR A 180 7.89 13.51 10.89
N ILE A 181 8.82 13.14 10.00
CA ILE A 181 8.56 12.90 8.58
C ILE A 181 9.01 11.48 8.25
N SER A 182 8.13 10.67 7.67
CA SER A 182 8.48 9.32 7.23
C SER A 182 7.93 9.00 5.84
N ILE A 183 8.56 8.04 5.19
CA ILE A 183 8.08 7.41 3.97
C ILE A 183 7.64 6.00 4.33
N ASN A 184 6.42 5.65 3.94
CA ASN A 184 5.85 4.34 4.20
C ASN A 184 5.45 3.68 2.87
N HIS A 185 5.54 2.35 2.83
CA HIS A 185 5.02 1.57 1.72
C HIS A 185 4.44 0.25 2.21
N ASN A 186 3.34 -0.17 1.58
CA ASN A 186 2.66 -1.42 1.86
C ASN A 186 2.67 -2.30 0.61
N TRP A 187 2.76 -3.62 0.79
CA TRP A 187 2.66 -4.56 -0.32
C TRP A 187 2.08 -5.91 0.11
N VAL A 188 1.58 -6.63 -0.89
CA VAL A 188 1.11 -8.01 -0.78
C VAL A 188 1.94 -8.86 -1.73
N ASN A 189 2.25 -10.09 -1.33
CA ASN A 189 2.89 -11.10 -2.18
C ASN A 189 2.28 -12.49 -1.97
N GLY A 190 2.87 -13.53 -2.59
CA GLY A 190 2.35 -14.89 -2.52
C GLY A 190 2.24 -15.43 -1.09
N CYS A 191 3.02 -14.90 -0.15
CA CYS A 191 3.04 -15.36 1.24
C CYS A 191 1.84 -14.89 2.07
N ASN A 192 1.22 -13.75 1.73
CA ASN A 192 0.09 -13.19 2.49
C ASN A 192 -1.18 -13.00 1.66
N LEU A 193 -1.21 -13.49 0.42
CA LEU A 193 -2.38 -13.37 -0.45
C LEU A 193 -3.64 -14.03 0.16
N ALA A 194 -3.49 -15.18 0.82
CA ALA A 194 -4.60 -15.84 1.52
C ALA A 194 -5.13 -15.00 2.69
N ASN A 195 -4.24 -14.30 3.41
CA ASN A 195 -4.63 -13.40 4.50
C ASN A 195 -5.39 -12.19 3.97
N MET A 196 -4.97 -11.62 2.83
CA MET A 196 -5.71 -10.56 2.15
C MET A 196 -7.11 -11.04 1.75
N TRP A 197 -7.24 -12.24 1.17
CA TRP A 197 -8.55 -12.79 0.82
C TRP A 197 -9.44 -13.01 2.06
N HIS A 198 -8.87 -13.52 3.15
CA HIS A 198 -9.60 -13.67 4.41
C HIS A 198 -10.07 -12.32 4.97
N PHE A 199 -9.20 -11.32 4.95
CA PHE A 199 -9.54 -9.95 5.36
C PHE A 199 -10.71 -9.39 4.53
N LEU A 200 -10.68 -9.52 3.21
CA LEU A 200 -11.76 -9.02 2.34
C LEU A 200 -13.11 -9.69 2.63
N GLN A 201 -13.11 -10.99 2.97
CA GLN A 201 -14.33 -11.68 3.40
C GLN A 201 -14.86 -11.15 4.73
N GLN A 202 -13.97 -10.84 5.69
CA GLN A 202 -14.35 -10.23 6.96
C GLN A 202 -14.94 -8.82 6.76
N GLU A 203 -14.31 -8.01 5.90
CA GLU A 203 -14.80 -6.66 5.58
C GLU A 203 -16.19 -6.69 4.95
N LEU A 204 -16.42 -7.60 3.99
CA LEU A 204 -17.75 -7.76 3.40
C LEU A 204 -18.78 -8.22 4.44
N CYS A 205 -18.40 -9.17 5.30
CA CYS A 205 -19.26 -9.66 6.39
C CYS A 205 -19.64 -8.51 7.36
N ALA A 206 -18.67 -7.68 7.74
CA ALA A 206 -18.90 -6.53 8.60
C ALA A 206 -19.88 -5.54 7.94
N VAL A 207 -19.67 -5.19 6.66
CA VAL A 207 -20.61 -4.34 5.90
C VAL A 207 -22.01 -4.95 5.88
N GLN A 208 -22.11 -6.24 5.57
CA GLN A 208 -23.39 -6.97 5.52
C GLN A 208 -24.12 -6.99 6.87
N GLN A 209 -23.39 -7.02 7.98
CA GLN A 209 -23.96 -6.95 9.33
C GLN A 209 -24.46 -5.54 9.64
N GLU A 210 -23.65 -4.51 9.36
CA GLU A 210 -23.98 -3.11 9.59
C GLU A 210 -25.22 -2.66 8.80
N VAL A 211 -25.35 -3.11 7.54
CA VAL A 211 -26.51 -2.76 6.70
C VAL A 211 -27.58 -3.84 6.65
N SER A 212 -27.59 -4.77 7.61
CA SER A 212 -28.47 -5.94 7.62
C SER A 212 -29.95 -5.58 7.69
N GLU A 213 -30.31 -4.49 8.37
CA GLU A 213 -31.72 -4.07 8.54
C GLU A 213 -32.41 -3.72 7.21
N TRP A 214 -31.64 -3.31 6.20
CA TRP A 214 -32.17 -2.95 4.89
C TRP A 214 -32.18 -4.10 3.88
N ARG A 215 -31.75 -5.31 4.26
CA ARG A 215 -31.55 -6.45 3.35
C ARG A 215 -32.77 -6.74 2.47
N ASP A 216 -33.96 -6.76 3.07
CA ASP A 216 -35.19 -7.13 2.36
C ASP A 216 -35.86 -5.93 1.66
N THR A 217 -35.49 -4.71 2.03
CA THR A 217 -36.09 -3.47 1.51
C THR A 217 -35.27 -2.78 0.42
N MET A 218 -33.96 -3.02 0.39
CA MET A 218 -33.02 -2.40 -0.55
C MET A 218 -32.85 -3.30 -1.79
N PRO A 219 -33.23 -2.84 -2.99
CA PRO A 219 -32.92 -3.55 -4.22
C PRO A 219 -31.41 -3.68 -4.40
N ASP A 220 -30.95 -4.82 -4.93
CA ASP A 220 -29.53 -5.10 -5.16
C ASP A 220 -28.66 -4.89 -3.91
N TRP A 221 -29.16 -5.24 -2.73
CA TRP A 221 -28.47 -5.06 -1.45
C TRP A 221 -27.03 -5.62 -1.45
N HIS A 222 -26.81 -6.80 -2.07
CA HIS A 222 -25.47 -7.39 -2.20
C HIS A 222 -24.51 -6.51 -3.02
N HIS A 223 -25.00 -5.86 -4.08
CA HIS A 223 -24.19 -4.93 -4.87
C HIS A 223 -23.83 -3.69 -4.04
N HIS A 224 -24.79 -3.15 -3.29
CA HIS A 224 -24.53 -2.02 -2.39
C HIS A 224 -23.50 -2.37 -1.30
N CYS A 225 -23.52 -3.60 -0.77
CA CYS A 225 -22.49 -4.08 0.15
C CYS A 225 -21.10 -4.03 -0.48
N GLN A 226 -20.94 -4.44 -1.75
CA GLN A 226 -19.66 -4.36 -2.47
C GLN A 226 -19.22 -2.90 -2.69
N VAL A 227 -20.15 -1.97 -2.94
CA VAL A 227 -19.86 -0.53 -3.09
C VAL A 227 -19.38 0.09 -1.77
N ILE A 228 -20.04 -0.25 -0.66
CA ILE A 228 -19.64 0.22 0.68
C ILE A 228 -18.28 -0.37 1.05
N MET A 229 -18.11 -1.68 0.89
CA MET A 229 -16.85 -2.38 1.12
C MET A 229 -15.70 -1.73 0.35
N LYS A 230 -15.89 -1.42 -0.94
CA LYS A 230 -14.89 -0.71 -1.74
C LYS A 230 -14.50 0.64 -1.13
N SER A 231 -15.49 1.37 -0.62
CA SER A 231 -15.27 2.69 -0.03
C SER A 231 -14.52 2.61 1.30
N CYS A 232 -14.71 1.54 2.08
CA CYS A 232 -14.06 1.32 3.37
C CYS A 232 -12.67 0.68 3.25
N SER A 233 -12.54 -0.37 2.43
CA SER A 233 -11.34 -1.20 2.32
C SER A 233 -10.46 -0.87 1.11
N GLY A 234 -10.95 -0.02 0.19
CA GLY A 234 -10.25 0.42 -1.01
C GLY A 234 -10.49 -0.43 -2.25
N ILE A 235 -10.92 -1.69 -2.10
CA ILE A 235 -11.27 -2.59 -3.22
C ILE A 235 -12.50 -3.43 -2.88
N ASN A 236 -13.18 -3.93 -3.90
CA ASN A 236 -14.23 -4.94 -3.75
C ASN A 236 -13.80 -6.30 -4.31
N PHE A 237 -14.69 -7.29 -4.30
CA PHE A 237 -14.40 -8.63 -4.81
C PHE A 237 -14.07 -8.66 -6.31
N GLU A 238 -14.74 -7.81 -7.11
CA GLU A 238 -14.42 -7.66 -8.53
C GLU A 238 -12.98 -7.17 -8.73
N GLU A 239 -12.59 -6.11 -8.03
CA GLU A 239 -11.24 -5.55 -8.10
C GLU A 239 -10.18 -6.49 -7.53
N PHE A 240 -10.53 -7.30 -6.53
CA PHE A 240 -9.66 -8.36 -6.03
C PHE A 240 -9.40 -9.43 -7.10
N TYR A 241 -10.41 -9.85 -7.86
CA TYR A 241 -10.19 -10.74 -9.00
C TYR A 241 -9.30 -10.10 -10.07
N GLN A 242 -9.54 -8.83 -10.41
CA GLN A 242 -8.69 -8.11 -11.37
C GLN A 242 -7.24 -8.02 -10.90
N PHE A 243 -7.02 -7.80 -9.61
CA PHE A 243 -5.70 -7.85 -8.98
C PHE A 243 -5.03 -9.20 -9.22
N LEU A 244 -5.69 -10.31 -8.84
CA LEU A 244 -5.18 -11.67 -9.06
C LEU A 244 -4.87 -11.95 -10.53
N LYS A 245 -5.79 -11.58 -11.43
CA LYS A 245 -5.67 -11.77 -12.87
C LYS A 245 -4.43 -11.11 -13.45
N VAL A 246 -4.20 -9.82 -13.14
CA VAL A 246 -3.05 -9.07 -13.67
C VAL A 246 -1.73 -9.74 -13.29
N ILE A 247 -1.67 -10.30 -12.08
CA ILE A 247 -0.49 -10.98 -11.57
C ILE A 247 -0.33 -12.34 -12.24
N ALA A 248 -1.41 -13.14 -12.25
CA ALA A 248 -1.47 -14.46 -12.84
C ALA A 248 -0.99 -14.44 -14.29
N GLU A 249 -1.52 -13.53 -15.11
CA GLU A 249 -1.14 -13.39 -16.52
C GLU A 249 0.35 -13.09 -16.68
N ARG A 250 0.92 -12.20 -15.84
CA ARG A 250 2.35 -11.90 -15.86
C ARG A 250 3.20 -13.13 -15.51
N ARG A 251 2.81 -13.89 -14.49
CA ARG A 251 3.54 -15.10 -14.07
C ARG A 251 3.44 -16.22 -15.10
N LEU A 252 2.26 -16.45 -15.67
CA LEU A 252 2.06 -17.39 -16.77
C LEU A 252 2.91 -17.05 -18.00
N LEU A 253 3.06 -15.76 -18.32
CA LEU A 253 3.94 -15.31 -19.39
C LEU A 253 5.42 -15.58 -19.10
N LEU A 254 5.85 -15.49 -17.84
CA LEU A 254 7.23 -15.81 -17.44
C LEU A 254 7.51 -17.32 -17.56
N VAL A 255 6.59 -18.17 -17.09
CA VAL A 255 6.73 -19.63 -17.22
C VAL A 255 6.81 -20.05 -18.69
N LYS A 256 5.99 -19.46 -19.57
CA LYS A 256 6.04 -19.75 -21.02
C LYS A 256 7.35 -19.34 -21.69
N LYS A 257 8.03 -18.32 -21.17
CA LYS A 257 9.31 -17.81 -21.72
C LYS A 257 10.51 -18.63 -21.24
N ILE A 258 10.50 -19.08 -19.99
CA ILE A 258 11.54 -19.94 -19.42
C ILE A 258 11.26 -21.37 -19.89
N GLY A 259 11.66 -21.68 -21.13
CA GLY A 259 11.49 -23.03 -21.69
C GLY A 259 12.24 -24.10 -20.85
N PRO A 260 11.92 -25.40 -21.02
CA PRO A 260 12.43 -26.51 -20.19
C PRO A 260 13.94 -26.82 -20.33
N GLY A 261 14.78 -25.86 -20.72
CA GLY A 261 16.22 -26.07 -20.94
C GLY A 261 17.14 -24.87 -20.68
N GLU A 262 16.63 -23.68 -20.38
CA GLU A 262 17.46 -22.50 -20.09
C GLU A 262 17.42 -22.17 -18.60
N LEU A 263 18.06 -23.04 -17.81
CA LEU A 263 18.35 -22.80 -16.39
C LEU A 263 19.58 -21.88 -16.24
N GLN A 264 19.58 -20.72 -16.91
CA GLN A 264 20.55 -19.67 -16.62
C GLN A 264 19.80 -18.48 -16.03
N CYS A 265 20.18 -18.16 -14.80
CA CYS A 265 19.77 -16.97 -14.08
C CYS A 265 20.18 -15.76 -14.93
N SER A 266 19.26 -15.29 -15.77
CA SER A 266 19.39 -14.01 -16.46
C SER A 266 19.31 -12.95 -15.37
N GLU A 267 20.43 -12.24 -15.15
CA GLU A 267 20.54 -11.11 -14.23
C GLU A 267 19.55 -9.95 -14.57
N ASP A 268 18.83 -10.04 -15.69
CA ASP A 268 17.92 -9.00 -16.20
C ASP A 268 16.42 -9.26 -15.96
N PHE A 269 15.98 -10.48 -15.58
CA PHE A 269 14.57 -10.76 -15.27
C PHE A 269 14.41 -11.13 -13.78
N GLY A 270 14.01 -10.12 -13.00
CA GLY A 270 14.06 -10.05 -11.54
C GLY A 270 13.31 -11.06 -10.68
N LEU A 271 12.79 -12.17 -11.20
CA LEU A 271 12.18 -13.23 -10.39
C LEU A 271 12.57 -14.59 -10.94
N GLY A 272 13.16 -15.46 -10.10
CA GLY A 272 13.53 -16.81 -10.49
C GLY A 272 12.31 -17.69 -10.83
N LEU A 273 12.52 -18.76 -11.60
CA LEU A 273 11.47 -19.72 -11.97
C LEU A 273 10.74 -20.28 -10.74
N GLN A 274 11.48 -20.63 -9.68
CA GLN A 274 10.92 -21.16 -8.44
C GLN A 274 9.96 -20.16 -7.74
N HIS A 275 10.31 -18.88 -7.75
CA HIS A 275 9.45 -17.83 -7.20
C HIS A 275 8.18 -17.66 -8.04
N THR A 276 8.33 -17.69 -9.37
CA THR A 276 7.19 -17.62 -10.30
C THR A 276 6.23 -18.80 -10.07
N ILE A 277 6.75 -20.02 -9.91
CA ILE A 277 5.95 -21.22 -9.60
C ILE A 277 5.26 -21.07 -8.24
N PHE A 278 5.97 -20.57 -7.23
CA PHE A 278 5.38 -20.29 -5.90
C PHE A 278 4.21 -19.31 -6.00
N ASP A 279 4.37 -18.19 -6.70
CA ASP A 279 3.30 -17.22 -6.89
C ASP A 279 2.09 -17.83 -7.61
N ILE A 280 2.31 -18.59 -8.70
CA ILE A 280 1.24 -19.29 -9.42
C ILE A 280 0.49 -20.25 -8.49
N SER A 281 1.22 -21.02 -7.68
CA SER A 281 0.64 -21.95 -6.70
C SER A 281 -0.25 -21.22 -5.68
N ARG A 282 0.24 -20.11 -5.11
CA ARG A 282 -0.51 -19.32 -4.13
C ARG A 282 -1.73 -18.64 -4.74
N ILE A 283 -1.62 -18.13 -5.97
CA ILE A 283 -2.75 -17.52 -6.69
C ILE A 283 -3.80 -18.59 -7.03
N ALA A 284 -3.39 -19.77 -7.48
CA ALA A 284 -4.31 -20.86 -7.80
C ALA A 284 -5.10 -21.31 -6.55
N GLU A 285 -4.43 -21.46 -5.41
CA GLU A 285 -5.09 -21.79 -4.14
C GLU A 285 -6.13 -20.75 -3.71
N VAL A 286 -5.75 -19.46 -3.77
CA VAL A 286 -6.67 -18.37 -3.39
C VAL A 286 -7.82 -18.26 -4.40
N LEU A 287 -7.54 -18.33 -5.70
CA LEU A 287 -8.56 -18.26 -6.73
C LEU A 287 -9.54 -19.43 -6.66
N ALA A 288 -9.08 -20.63 -6.30
CA ALA A 288 -9.97 -21.76 -6.01
C ALA A 288 -10.93 -21.45 -4.86
N SER A 289 -10.46 -20.79 -3.79
CA SER A 289 -11.33 -20.32 -2.71
C SER A 289 -12.29 -19.21 -3.14
N VAL A 290 -11.85 -18.30 -4.01
CA VAL A 290 -12.68 -17.21 -4.54
C VAL A 290 -13.84 -17.75 -5.38
N VAL A 291 -13.57 -18.69 -6.29
CA VAL A 291 -14.58 -19.27 -7.21
C VAL A 291 -15.71 -19.98 -6.45
N VAL A 292 -15.39 -20.65 -5.34
CA VAL A 292 -16.40 -21.37 -4.53
C VAL A 292 -17.09 -20.48 -3.49
N ASN A 293 -16.66 -19.22 -3.34
CA ASN A 293 -17.22 -18.32 -2.34
C ASN A 293 -18.63 -17.84 -2.76
N PRO A 294 -19.67 -18.02 -1.92
CA PRO A 294 -21.05 -17.66 -2.28
C PRO A 294 -21.25 -16.17 -2.55
N ASP A 295 -20.55 -15.28 -1.85
CA ASP A 295 -20.66 -13.84 -2.06
C ASP A 295 -19.96 -13.42 -3.37
N PHE A 296 -18.87 -14.10 -3.74
CA PHE A 296 -18.23 -13.90 -5.04
C PHE A 296 -19.09 -14.38 -6.20
N GLN A 297 -19.80 -15.50 -6.06
CA GLN A 297 -20.75 -16.00 -7.08
C GLN A 297 -21.90 -15.04 -7.39
N ARG A 298 -22.14 -14.03 -6.53
CA ARG A 298 -23.13 -12.97 -6.75
C ARG A 298 -22.56 -11.75 -7.48
N VAL A 299 -21.24 -11.69 -7.68
CA VAL A 299 -20.59 -10.62 -8.46
C VAL A 299 -20.89 -10.84 -9.93
N ASP A 300 -21.18 -9.77 -10.67
CA ASP A 300 -21.35 -9.84 -12.13
C ASP A 300 -20.00 -10.10 -12.81
N THR A 301 -19.72 -11.35 -13.16
CA THR A 301 -18.49 -11.77 -13.85
C THR A 301 -18.61 -11.66 -15.37
N SER A 302 -19.72 -11.17 -15.93
CA SER A 302 -19.96 -11.17 -17.40
C SER A 302 -18.90 -10.41 -18.20
N ARG A 303 -18.23 -9.45 -17.56
CA ARG A 303 -17.17 -8.62 -18.17
C ARG A 303 -15.76 -9.18 -17.95
N PHE A 304 -15.61 -10.28 -17.21
CA PHE A 304 -14.31 -10.84 -16.88
C PHE A 304 -13.76 -11.63 -18.06
N LEU A 305 -12.51 -11.32 -18.43
CA LEU A 305 -11.78 -12.01 -19.48
C LEU A 305 -10.32 -12.18 -19.04
N PRO A 306 -9.84 -13.41 -18.73
CA PRO A 306 -10.60 -14.67 -18.72
C PRO A 306 -11.64 -14.73 -17.60
N GLN A 307 -12.52 -15.74 -17.63
CA GLN A 307 -13.37 -16.05 -16.47
C GLN A 307 -12.50 -16.61 -15.32
N PRO A 308 -12.93 -16.44 -14.05
CA PRO A 308 -12.18 -16.92 -12.89
C PRO A 308 -11.83 -18.41 -12.94
N GLU A 309 -12.76 -19.25 -13.40
CA GLU A 309 -12.59 -20.69 -13.56
C GLU A 309 -11.56 -21.02 -14.65
N ASP A 310 -11.63 -20.32 -15.79
CA ASP A 310 -10.68 -20.49 -16.90
C ASP A 310 -9.26 -20.09 -16.47
N LEU A 311 -9.13 -19.00 -15.70
CA LEU A 311 -7.84 -18.57 -15.17
C LEU A 311 -7.28 -19.57 -14.17
N LEU A 312 -8.12 -20.11 -13.29
CA LEU A 312 -7.74 -21.15 -12.34
C LEU A 312 -7.23 -22.39 -13.06
N GLN A 313 -7.93 -22.84 -14.10
CA GLN A 313 -7.50 -23.97 -14.91
C GLN A 313 -6.13 -23.69 -15.57
N GLN A 314 -5.93 -22.52 -16.16
CA GLN A 314 -4.63 -22.15 -16.76
C GLN A 314 -3.48 -22.16 -15.75
N LEU A 315 -3.73 -21.70 -14.52
CA LEU A 315 -2.73 -21.73 -13.44
C LEU A 315 -2.39 -23.17 -13.03
N GLN A 316 -3.40 -24.04 -12.91
CA GLN A 316 -3.19 -25.45 -12.58
C GLN A 316 -2.42 -26.21 -13.67
N GLU A 317 -2.72 -25.94 -14.95
CA GLU A 317 -1.98 -26.50 -16.08
C GLU A 317 -0.51 -26.06 -16.10
N ALA A 318 -0.24 -24.79 -15.76
CA ALA A 318 1.12 -24.27 -15.64
C ALA A 318 1.90 -24.93 -14.48
N LEU A 319 1.25 -25.26 -13.37
CA LEU A 319 1.88 -26.01 -12.28
C LEU A 319 2.20 -27.45 -12.69
N ALA A 320 1.25 -28.13 -13.34
CA ALA A 320 1.44 -29.51 -13.80
C ALA A 320 2.59 -29.67 -14.82
N THR A 321 2.88 -28.61 -15.59
CA THR A 321 4.00 -28.61 -16.57
C THR A 321 5.36 -28.26 -15.96
N THR A 322 5.39 -27.79 -14.70
CA THR A 322 6.62 -27.36 -14.01
C THR A 322 7.06 -28.30 -12.89
N GLU A 323 6.24 -29.30 -12.51
CA GLU A 323 6.67 -30.37 -11.61
C GLU A 323 7.73 -31.28 -12.30
N PRO A 324 8.87 -31.57 -11.65
CA PRO A 324 9.83 -32.51 -12.19
C PRO A 324 9.26 -33.95 -12.17
N LEU A 325 9.27 -34.60 -13.33
CA LEU A 325 8.93 -36.02 -13.53
C LEU A 325 9.77 -36.98 -12.68
#